data_AF-A0A821RTU4-F1
#
_entry.id   AF-A0A821RTU4-F1
#
_cell.length_a   1.000
_cell.length_b   1.000
_cell.length_c   1.000
_cell.angle_alpha   90.00
_cell.angle_beta   90.00
_cell.angle_gamma   90.00
#
_symmetry.space_group_name_H-M   'P 1'
#
loop_
_entity.id
_entity.type
_entity.pdbx_description
1 polymer ?
#
loop_
_entity_poly.entity_id
_entity_poly.type
_entity_poly.pdbx_seq_one_letter_code
_entity_poly.pdbx_strand_id
1 'polypeptide(L)'
;DQVEVCEDELINLQGTIFGIDGDSIRILAKHEASKDEIAFKGNELRKYFSIGNHVKVLSGRYEGETGMIVGIDETKAIVLNDGTKDEICRQIYLYNLPVFFLF
;
A
#
# COMPACT_ATOMS: atom_id res chain seq x y z
N ASP A 1 -3.44 -7.05 2.99
CA ASP A 1 -2.72 -5.82 2.60
C ASP A 1 -3.41 -4.57 3.08
N GLN A 2 -2.64 -3.54 3.43
CA GLN A 2 -3.18 -2.26 3.87
C GLN A 2 -3.48 -1.36 2.68
N VAL A 3 -4.66 -0.73 2.75
CA VAL A 3 -5.16 0.19 1.73
C VAL A 3 -5.78 1.40 2.40
N GLU A 4 -5.87 2.48 1.63
CA GLU A 4 -6.66 3.65 1.98
C GLU A 4 -7.57 4.02 0.83
N VAL A 5 -8.73 4.56 1.18
CA VAL A 5 -9.68 5.09 0.20
C VAL A 5 -9.15 6.43 -0.32
N CYS A 6 -9.09 6.59 -1.63
CA CYS A 6 -8.56 7.79 -2.28
C CYS A 6 -9.58 8.62 -3.05
N GLU A 7 -10.84 8.16 -3.14
CA GLU A 7 -11.94 8.84 -3.83
C GLU A 7 -13.20 8.90 -2.94
N ASP A 8 -14.16 9.73 -3.33
CA ASP A 8 -15.50 9.82 -2.76
C ASP A 8 -15.59 10.17 -1.25
N GLU A 9 -16.65 9.70 -0.58
CA GLU A 9 -17.08 10.16 0.74
C GLU A 9 -16.22 9.62 1.89
N LEU A 10 -15.57 8.47 1.69
CA LEU A 10 -14.77 7.78 2.71
C LEU A 10 -13.26 8.02 2.53
N ILE A 11 -12.86 9.08 1.81
CA ILE A 11 -11.45 9.40 1.56
C ILE A 11 -10.62 9.42 2.86
N ASN A 12 -9.41 8.85 2.80
CA ASN A 12 -8.48 8.60 3.92
C ASN A 12 -8.94 7.53 4.93
N LEU A 13 -10.06 6.84 4.71
CA LEU A 13 -10.39 5.64 5.46
C LEU A 13 -9.32 4.58 5.19
N GLN A 14 -8.65 4.14 6.26
CA GLN A 14 -7.63 3.09 6.20
C GLN A 14 -8.23 1.75 6.60
N GLY A 15 -7.84 0.70 5.90
CA GLY A 15 -8.29 -0.65 6.20
C GLY A 15 -7.33 -1.72 5.72
N THR A 16 -7.71 -2.96 6.01
CA THR A 16 -7.04 -4.15 5.50
C THR A 16 -7.97 -4.88 4.55
N ILE A 17 -7.48 -5.25 3.36
CA ILE A 17 -8.23 -6.08 2.42
C ILE A 17 -8.63 -7.39 3.11
N PHE A 18 -9.92 -7.67 3.14
CA PHE A 18 -10.52 -8.89 3.68
C PHE A 18 -10.83 -9.90 2.59
N GLY A 19 -11.35 -9.45 1.45
CA GLY A 19 -11.68 -10.31 0.33
C GLY A 19 -11.87 -9.55 -0.97
N ILE A 20 -11.80 -10.26 -2.08
CA ILE A 20 -12.04 -9.74 -3.42
C ILE A 20 -13.10 -10.62 -4.06
N ASP A 21 -14.15 -10.02 -4.61
CA ASP A 21 -15.24 -10.69 -5.32
C ASP A 21 -15.53 -9.94 -6.62
N GLY A 22 -15.07 -10.50 -7.74
CA GLY A 22 -15.11 -9.83 -9.04
C GLY A 22 -14.29 -8.53 -9.05
N ASP A 23 -14.96 -7.40 -9.30
CA ASP A 23 -14.38 -6.06 -9.28
C ASP A 23 -14.48 -5.36 -7.91
N SER A 24 -15.15 -6.01 -6.94
CA SER A 24 -15.38 -5.50 -5.60
C SER A 24 -14.31 -5.99 -4.62
N ILE A 25 -13.70 -5.05 -3.91
CA ILE A 25 -12.70 -5.28 -2.87
C ILE A 25 -13.34 -4.93 -1.52
N ARG A 26 -13.46 -5.93 -0.64
CA ARG A 26 -13.95 -5.76 0.72
C ARG A 26 -12.80 -5.48 1.67
N ILE A 27 -12.92 -4.45 2.51
CA ILE A 27 -11.93 -4.09 3.52
C ILE A 27 -12.54 -4.05 4.92
N LEU A 28 -11.71 -4.27 5.93
CA LEU A 28 -12.02 -4.01 7.34
C LEU A 28 -11.34 -2.71 7.77
N ALA A 29 -12.12 -1.75 8.26
CA ALA A 29 -11.61 -0.46 8.73
C ALA A 29 -10.74 -0.61 9.98
N LYS A 30 -9.62 0.13 10.04
CA LYS A 30 -8.62 -0.01 11.11
C LYS A 30 -9.03 0.62 12.44
N HIS A 31 -9.85 1.67 12.40
CA HIS A 31 -10.18 2.52 13.56
C HIS A 31 -11.65 2.46 13.97
N GLU A 32 -12.46 1.65 13.32
CA GLU A 32 -13.84 1.45 13.74
C GLU A 32 -13.94 0.29 14.73
N ALA A 33 -14.79 0.47 15.76
CA ALA A 33 -15.12 -0.61 16.68
C ALA A 33 -16.03 -1.65 16.02
N SER A 34 -16.68 -1.28 14.92
CA SER A 34 -17.46 -2.17 14.06
C SER A 34 -16.51 -3.08 13.26
N LYS A 35 -16.91 -4.33 13.07
CA LYS A 35 -16.22 -5.27 12.17
C LYS A 35 -16.88 -5.28 10.79
N ASP A 36 -17.49 -4.17 10.43
CA ASP A 36 -18.28 -4.09 9.22
C ASP A 36 -17.34 -4.10 8.01
N GLU A 37 -17.63 -4.99 7.08
CA GLU A 37 -16.92 -5.08 5.81
C GLU A 37 -17.48 -4.03 4.86
N ILE A 38 -16.60 -3.18 4.33
CA ILE A 38 -16.98 -2.14 3.38
C ILE A 38 -16.43 -2.50 2.01
N ALA A 39 -17.29 -2.45 1.00
CA ALA A 39 -16.95 -2.81 -0.37
C ALA A 39 -16.60 -1.56 -1.18
N PHE A 40 -15.50 -1.64 -1.93
CA PHE A 40 -14.99 -0.61 -2.82
C PHE A 40 -14.61 -1.22 -4.17
N LYS A 41 -14.63 -0.43 -5.24
CA LYS A 41 -13.95 -0.78 -6.49
C LYS A 41 -12.46 -0.57 -6.36
N GLY A 42 -11.70 -1.26 -7.20
CA GLY A 42 -10.24 -1.16 -7.19
C GLY A 42 -9.68 0.24 -7.49
N ASN A 43 -10.43 1.12 -8.17
CA ASN A 43 -10.01 2.52 -8.41
C ASN A 43 -10.26 3.44 -7.21
N GLU A 44 -11.16 3.07 -6.30
CA GLU A 44 -11.47 3.85 -5.09
C GLU A 44 -10.40 3.63 -4.00
N LEU A 45 -9.52 2.64 -4.18
CA LEU A 45 -8.51 2.23 -3.22
C LEU A 45 -7.10 2.46 -3.78
N ARG A 46 -6.19 2.82 -2.88
CA ARG A 46 -4.75 2.75 -3.13
C ARG A 46 -4.04 2.02 -2.00
N LYS A 47 -2.87 1.47 -2.31
CA LYS A 47 -1.99 0.88 -1.30
C LYS A 47 -1.61 1.90 -0.25
N TYR A 48 -1.79 1.54 1.02
CA TYR A 48 -1.33 2.35 2.13
C TYR A 48 0.00 1.79 2.64
N PHE A 49 0.99 2.66 2.75
CA PHE A 49 2.33 2.33 3.23
C PHE A 49 2.65 3.16 4.47
N SER A 50 3.36 2.54 5.41
CA SER A 50 3.85 3.19 6.63
C SER A 50 5.31 2.82 6.89
N ILE A 51 6.00 3.68 7.65
CA ILE A 51 7.34 3.38 8.16
C ILE A 51 7.32 2.04 8.91
N GLY A 52 8.31 1.20 8.66
CA GLY A 52 8.43 -0.16 9.18
C GLY A 52 7.78 -1.24 8.32
N ASN A 53 7.01 -0.90 7.27
CA ASN A 53 6.51 -1.90 6.33
C ASN A 53 7.66 -2.48 5.50
N HIS A 54 7.67 -3.80 5.35
CA HIS A 54 8.50 -4.48 4.36
C HIS A 54 7.75 -4.50 3.03
N VAL A 55 8.45 -4.10 1.98
CA VAL A 55 7.87 -3.92 0.64
C VAL A 55 8.75 -4.59 -0.41
N LYS A 56 8.12 -4.89 -1.54
CA LYS A 56 8.78 -5.31 -2.77
C LYS A 56 8.47 -4.30 -3.85
N VAL A 57 9.48 -3.87 -4.60
CA VAL A 57 9.30 -2.97 -5.74
C VAL A 57 8.69 -3.76 -6.88
N LEU A 58 7.52 -3.33 -7.35
CA LEU A 58 6.77 -4.05 -8.40
C LEU A 58 7.10 -3.59 -9.81
N SER A 59 7.70 -2.40 -9.99
CA SER A 59 8.05 -1.88 -11.31
C SER A 59 9.12 -0.78 -11.23
N GLY A 60 9.75 -0.50 -12.37
CA GLY A 60 10.73 0.57 -12.53
C GLY A 60 12.17 0.12 -12.30
N ARG A 61 13.08 1.07 -12.08
CA ARG A 61 14.53 0.81 -12.05
C ARG A 61 14.96 -0.24 -11.02
N TYR A 62 14.21 -0.37 -9.92
CA TYR A 62 14.53 -1.23 -8.79
C TYR A 62 13.55 -2.39 -8.64
N GLU A 63 12.80 -2.72 -9.70
CA GLU A 63 11.84 -3.83 -9.73
C GLU A 63 12.45 -5.14 -9.19
N GLY A 64 11.68 -5.84 -8.36
CA GLY A 64 12.06 -7.09 -7.74
C GLY A 64 12.84 -6.95 -6.43
N GLU A 65 13.44 -5.79 -6.14
CA GLU A 65 14.11 -5.54 -4.86
C GLU A 65 13.11 -5.53 -3.69
N THR A 66 13.55 -6.01 -2.53
CA THR A 66 12.81 -5.93 -1.27
C THR A 66 13.52 -5.01 -0.27
N GLY A 67 12.76 -4.45 0.66
CA GLY A 67 13.32 -3.66 1.73
C GLY A 67 12.27 -3.15 2.71
N MET A 68 12.73 -2.44 3.74
CA MET A 68 11.90 -1.82 4.75
C MET A 68 11.75 -0.32 4.48
N ILE A 69 10.53 0.21 4.59
CA ILE A 69 10.29 1.66 4.54
C ILE A 69 10.83 2.30 5.82
N VAL A 70 11.76 3.23 5.67
CA VAL A 70 12.37 3.99 6.79
C VAL A 70 11.96 5.47 6.80
N GLY A 71 11.32 5.95 5.72
CA GLY A 71 10.76 7.29 5.64
C GLY A 71 9.73 7.40 4.52
N ILE A 72 8.78 8.33 4.65
CA ILE A 72 7.80 8.66 3.61
C ILE A 72 7.74 10.19 3.51
N ASP A 73 7.85 10.71 2.30
CA ASP A 73 7.73 12.12 1.97
C ASP A 73 6.71 12.29 0.86
N GLU A 74 5.55 12.86 1.20
CA GLU A 74 4.31 13.00 0.42
C GLU A 74 3.92 11.69 -0.28
N THR A 75 4.67 11.32 -1.30
CA THR A 75 4.37 10.31 -2.31
C THR A 75 5.58 9.50 -2.73
N LYS A 76 6.65 9.61 -1.96
CA LYS A 76 7.88 8.87 -2.11
C LYS A 76 8.19 8.15 -0.82
N ALA A 77 8.48 6.86 -0.89
CA ALA A 77 9.02 6.09 0.22
C ALA A 77 10.55 6.03 0.10
N ILE A 78 11.23 6.14 1.24
CA ILE A 78 12.64 5.83 1.42
C ILE A 78 12.70 4.38 1.92
N VAL A 79 13.32 3.50 1.13
CA VAL A 79 13.38 2.07 1.40
C VAL A 79 14.83 1.65 1.64
N LEU A 80 15.07 0.99 2.77
CA LEU A 80 16.33 0.34 3.09
C LEU A 80 16.29 -1.09 2.55
N ASN A 81 17.20 -1.43 1.62
CA ASN A 81 17.24 -2.74 0.96
C ASN A 81 17.73 -3.84 1.91
N ASP A 82 17.13 -5.04 1.84
CA ASP A 82 17.44 -6.16 2.74
C ASP A 82 18.74 -6.91 2.38
N GLY A 83 19.20 -6.84 1.13
CA GLY A 83 20.25 -7.71 0.57
C GLY A 83 21.62 -7.05 0.41
N THR A 84 21.70 -5.72 0.36
CA THR A 84 22.98 -5.02 0.24
C THR A 84 23.44 -4.51 1.60
N LYS A 85 24.65 -4.91 2.03
CA LYS A 85 25.32 -4.35 3.22
C LYS A 85 25.65 -2.87 3.10
N ASP A 86 25.51 -2.31 1.90
CA ASP A 86 25.49 -0.87 1.70
C ASP A 86 24.10 -0.37 2.06
N GLU A 87 24.02 0.52 3.05
CA GLU A 87 22.82 1.20 3.55
C GLU A 87 22.24 2.17 2.49
N ILE A 88 21.98 1.68 1.28
CA ILE A 88 21.47 2.50 0.19
C ILE A 88 19.97 2.63 0.36
N CYS A 89 19.57 3.78 0.89
CA CYS A 89 18.19 4.23 0.90
C CYS A 89 17.73 4.54 -0.54
N ARG A 90 16.72 3.81 -1.03
CA ARG A 90 16.12 4.02 -2.35
C ARG A 90 14.85 4.84 -2.22
N GLN A 91 14.71 5.88 -3.06
CA GLN A 91 13.48 6.66 -3.13
C GLN A 91 12.56 6.07 -4.21
N ILE A 92 11.36 5.63 -3.82
CA ILE A 92 10.38 4.97 -4.71
C ILE A 92 9.07 5.73 -4.67
N TYR A 93 8.48 6.01 -5.83
CA TYR A 93 7.19 6.70 -5.95
C TYR A 93 6.03 5.76 -5.64
N LEU A 94 5.07 6.24 -4.85
CA LEU A 94 3.90 5.48 -4.39
C LEU A 94 2.64 5.75 -5.24
N TYR A 95 2.65 6.77 -6.09
CA TYR A 95 1.48 7.30 -6.82
C TYR A 95 0.72 6.33 -7.71
N ASN A 96 1.33 5.23 -8.15
CA ASN A 96 0.78 4.34 -9.18
C ASN A 96 0.86 2.87 -8.78
N LEU A 97 0.56 2.55 -7.52
CA LEU A 97 0.40 1.16 -7.09
C LEU A 97 -1.10 0.83 -7.06
N PRO A 98 -1.73 0.55 -8.22
CA PRO A 98 -3.10 0.10 -8.23
C PRO A 98 -3.18 -1.21 -7.47
N VAL A 99 -4.29 -1.39 -6.75
CA VAL A 99 -4.50 -2.56 -5.88
C VAL A 99 -4.41 -3.88 -6.68
N PHE A 100 -4.62 -3.84 -7.99
CA PHE A 100 -4.57 -4.99 -8.90
C PHE A 100 -3.20 -5.66 -9.08
N PHE A 101 -2.06 -5.04 -8.70
CA PHE A 101 -0.75 -5.70 -8.76
C PHE A 101 -0.46 -6.62 -7.55
N LEU A 102 -1.50 -7.18 -6.95
CA LEU A 102 -1.41 -8.05 -5.78
C LEU A 102 -1.41 -9.53 -6.19
N PHE A 103 -0.21 -10.11 -6.35
CA PHE A 103 0.03 -11.55 -6.27
C PHE A 103 1.27 -11.82 -5.42
#